data_AF-A0A258C2T0-F1
#
_entry.id   AF-A0A258C2T0-F1
#
_cell.length_a   1.000
_cell.length_b   1.000
_cell.length_c   1.000
_cell.angle_alpha   90.00
_cell.angle_beta   90.00
_cell.angle_gamma   90.00
#
_symmetry.space_group_name_H-M   'P 1'
#
loop_
_entity.id
_entity.type
_entity.pdbx_description
1 polymer ?
#
loop_
_entity_poly.entity_id
_entity_poly.type
_entity_poly.pdbx_seq_one_letter_code
_entity_poly.pdbx_strand_id
1 'polypeptide(L)'
;MWGKVLGALFGLALLKLPGLILGVLLGHLADQWFARKFADWRGLAAMSGSDDEQALFMYSTLAVMGHLAKATGIVTKAHIEQANLFMQQLGLSARQQREAQAAFRDGKAVNFPLRAQVNEFYYCYRRRPDVLQLFLEIQLSIACTSGKMVAGQRELLWQIAEILQIPRATLEQLLRAYQARSGSQPTEHTSTEQRLAAAYQVLGCDITVTDLQLKRAYRKLMAQ
;
A
#
# COMPACT_ATOMS: atom_id res chain seq x y z
N MET A 1 7.89 -0.75 14.14
CA MET A 1 9.33 -1.05 14.27
C MET A 1 9.90 -1.54 12.95
N TRP A 2 9.27 -2.53 12.32
CA TRP A 2 9.73 -3.07 11.04
C TRP A 2 9.48 -2.17 9.83
N GLY A 3 8.49 -1.27 9.86
CA GLY A 3 8.37 -0.23 8.81
C GLY A 3 9.59 0.69 8.75
N LYS A 4 10.24 0.94 9.90
CA LYS A 4 11.53 1.63 9.96
C LYS A 4 12.68 0.78 9.45
N VAL A 5 12.68 -0.53 9.69
CA VAL A 5 13.75 -1.45 9.26
C VAL A 5 13.67 -1.74 7.76
N LEU A 6 12.49 -2.05 7.24
CA LEU A 6 12.24 -2.15 5.80
C LEU A 6 12.44 -0.79 5.13
N GLY A 7 11.94 0.30 5.71
CA GLY A 7 12.20 1.65 5.24
C GLY A 7 13.70 1.97 5.21
N ALA A 8 14.45 1.65 6.27
CA ALA A 8 15.90 1.84 6.37
C ALA A 8 16.65 1.02 5.33
N LEU A 9 16.34 -0.28 5.21
CA LEU A 9 16.99 -1.19 4.26
C LEU A 9 16.69 -0.78 2.82
N PHE A 10 15.47 -0.35 2.53
CA PHE A 10 15.05 0.10 1.21
C PHE A 10 15.64 1.47 0.86
N GLY A 11 15.66 2.39 1.81
CA GLY A 11 16.32 3.68 1.67
C GLY A 11 17.83 3.53 1.47
N LEU A 12 18.48 2.66 2.24
CA LEU A 12 19.90 2.33 2.09
C LEU A 12 20.20 1.73 0.71
N ALA A 13 19.33 0.86 0.20
CA ALA A 13 19.48 0.26 -1.13
C ALA A 13 19.34 1.28 -2.28
N LEU A 14 18.53 2.32 -2.11
CA LEU A 14 18.21 3.30 -3.16
C LEU A 14 19.17 4.49 -3.22
N LEU A 15 19.58 5.01 -2.05
CA LEU A 15 20.33 6.27 -1.93
C LEU A 15 21.54 6.15 -0.99
N LYS A 16 21.94 4.92 -0.61
CA LYS A 16 23.01 4.66 0.38
C LYS A 16 22.70 5.37 1.72
N LEU A 17 23.70 5.93 2.41
CA LEU A 17 23.55 6.53 3.74
C LEU A 17 22.41 7.57 3.88
N PRO A 18 22.25 8.56 2.97
CA PRO A 18 21.14 9.53 3.07
C PRO A 18 19.75 8.89 2.86
N GLY A 19 19.68 7.82 2.07
CA GLY A 19 18.45 7.07 1.89
C GLY A 19 17.99 6.32 3.13
N LEU A 20 18.92 5.78 3.92
CA LEU A 20 18.60 5.11 5.18
C LEU A 20 17.85 6.05 6.13
N ILE A 21 18.28 7.32 6.24
CA ILE A 21 17.65 8.31 7.13
C ILE A 21 16.23 8.64 6.65
N LEU A 22 16.05 8.89 5.36
CA LEU A 22 14.73 9.13 4.75
C LEU A 22 13.81 7.91 4.88
N GLY A 23 14.34 6.72 4.64
CA GLY A 23 13.64 5.46 4.76
C GLY A 23 13.15 5.16 6.18
N VAL A 24 13.98 5.43 7.20
CA VAL A 24 13.60 5.34 8.61
C VAL A 24 12.49 6.34 8.94
N LEU A 25 12.61 7.60 8.50
CA LEU A 25 11.62 8.66 8.73
C LEU A 25 10.28 8.35 8.08
N LEU A 26 10.26 7.91 6.82
CA LEU A 26 9.03 7.53 6.13
C LEU A 26 8.42 6.22 6.65
N GLY A 27 9.25 5.27 7.08
CA GLY A 27 8.82 4.07 7.78
C GLY A 27 8.14 4.39 9.11
N HIS A 28 8.67 5.38 9.83
CA HIS A 28 8.13 5.88 11.09
C HIS A 28 6.73 6.48 10.94
N LEU A 29 6.51 7.26 9.89
CA LEU A 29 5.24 7.96 9.67
C LEU A 29 4.10 7.01 9.32
N ALA A 30 4.36 5.98 8.51
CA ALA A 30 3.33 4.98 8.24
C ALA A 30 3.11 4.02 9.41
N ASP A 31 4.16 3.65 10.13
CA ASP A 31 4.01 2.89 11.37
C ASP A 31 3.07 3.65 12.33
N GLN A 32 3.23 4.98 12.46
CA GLN A 32 2.35 5.82 13.30
C GLN A 32 0.93 5.94 12.75
N TRP A 33 0.76 6.05 11.43
CA TRP A 33 -0.56 6.18 10.82
C TRP A 33 -1.39 4.90 10.91
N PHE A 34 -0.78 3.75 10.60
CA PHE A 34 -1.42 2.45 10.81
C PHE A 34 -1.68 2.18 12.29
N ALA A 35 -0.72 2.49 13.18
CA ALA A 35 -0.93 2.31 14.62
C ALA A 35 -2.10 3.14 15.16
N ARG A 36 -2.32 4.37 14.65
CA ARG A 36 -3.48 5.20 15.01
C ARG A 36 -4.79 4.58 14.52
N LYS A 37 -4.89 4.21 13.24
CA LYS A 37 -6.08 3.53 12.69
C LYS A 37 -6.42 2.24 13.45
N PHE A 38 -5.38 1.48 13.83
CA PHE A 38 -5.56 0.25 14.61
C PHE A 38 -5.96 0.52 16.06
N ALA A 39 -5.43 1.57 16.69
CA ALA A 39 -5.84 1.99 18.02
C ALA A 39 -7.29 2.48 18.02
N ASP A 40 -7.68 3.26 17.01
CA ASP A 40 -9.05 3.75 16.84
C ASP A 40 -10.01 2.57 16.58
N TRP A 41 -9.64 1.63 15.69
CA TRP A 41 -10.43 0.40 15.47
C TRP A 41 -10.55 -0.43 16.74
N ARG A 42 -9.46 -0.65 17.47
CA ARG A 42 -9.46 -1.41 18.73
C ARG A 42 -10.27 -0.70 19.81
N GLY A 43 -10.19 0.62 19.93
CA GLY A 43 -10.99 1.41 20.85
C GLY A 43 -12.48 1.30 20.54
N LEU A 44 -12.84 1.43 19.26
CA LEU A 44 -14.22 1.26 18.80
C LEU A 44 -14.71 -0.19 18.95
N ALA A 45 -13.89 -1.19 18.63
CA ALA A 45 -14.21 -2.60 18.80
C ALA A 45 -14.35 -2.98 20.28
N ALA A 46 -13.48 -2.48 21.17
CA ALA A 46 -13.60 -2.71 22.61
C ALA A 46 -14.86 -2.08 23.21
N MET A 47 -15.36 -0.99 22.63
CA MET A 47 -16.59 -0.33 23.09
C MET A 47 -17.88 -0.90 22.47
N SER A 48 -17.81 -1.64 21.36
CA SER A 48 -19.02 -1.97 20.57
C SER A 48 -18.95 -3.19 19.64
N GLY A 49 -17.81 -3.88 19.51
CA GLY A 49 -17.63 -5.04 18.64
C GLY A 49 -17.57 -6.34 19.44
N SER A 50 -18.20 -7.40 18.94
CA SER A 50 -18.14 -8.73 19.58
C SER A 50 -16.82 -9.45 19.26
N ASP A 51 -16.50 -10.50 20.04
CA ASP A 51 -15.35 -11.37 19.76
C ASP A 51 -15.45 -12.01 18.36
N ASP A 52 -16.67 -12.30 17.91
CA ASP A 52 -16.95 -12.87 16.59
C ASP A 52 -16.58 -11.89 15.46
N GLU A 53 -16.89 -10.59 15.62
CA GLU A 53 -16.48 -9.58 14.63
C GLU A 53 -14.95 -9.51 14.53
N GLN A 54 -14.25 -9.48 15.67
CA GLN A 54 -12.79 -9.43 15.69
C GLN A 54 -12.16 -10.68 15.04
N ALA A 55 -12.74 -11.86 15.30
CA ALA A 55 -12.34 -13.11 14.66
C ALA A 55 -12.57 -13.07 13.15
N LEU A 56 -13.72 -12.58 12.70
CA LEU A 56 -14.04 -12.39 11.28
C LEU A 56 -13.08 -11.42 10.61
N PHE A 57 -12.74 -10.30 11.26
CA PHE A 57 -11.77 -9.34 10.73
C PHE A 57 -10.41 -9.99 10.54
N MET A 58 -9.90 -10.67 11.57
CA MET A 58 -8.62 -11.36 11.52
C MET A 58 -8.62 -12.42 10.41
N TYR A 59 -9.60 -13.32 10.42
CA TYR A 59 -9.69 -14.40 9.45
C TYR A 59 -9.77 -13.86 8.02
N SER A 60 -10.74 -12.98 7.75
CA SER A 60 -10.94 -12.41 6.41
C SER A 60 -9.71 -11.66 5.91
N THR A 61 -9.08 -10.87 6.78
CA THR A 61 -7.91 -10.07 6.39
C THR A 61 -6.75 -10.97 5.99
N LEU A 62 -6.43 -11.97 6.82
CA LEU A 62 -5.29 -12.85 6.56
C LEU A 62 -5.55 -13.83 5.41
N ALA A 63 -6.77 -14.34 5.29
CA ALA A 63 -7.15 -15.21 4.17
C ALA A 63 -7.10 -14.47 2.83
N VAL A 64 -7.64 -13.25 2.76
CA VAL A 64 -7.55 -12.44 1.54
C VAL A 64 -6.10 -12.03 1.23
N MET A 65 -5.27 -11.75 2.25
CA MET A 65 -3.83 -11.52 2.05
C MET A 65 -3.14 -12.75 1.43
N GLY A 66 -3.47 -13.96 1.92
CA GLY A 66 -2.94 -15.21 1.39
C GLY A 66 -3.32 -15.44 -0.06
N HIS A 67 -4.58 -15.17 -0.41
CA HIS A 67 -5.08 -15.27 -1.78
C HIS A 67 -4.38 -14.28 -2.72
N LEU A 68 -4.25 -13.02 -2.30
CA LEU A 68 -3.62 -11.96 -3.06
C LEU A 68 -2.10 -12.20 -3.24
N ALA A 69 -1.45 -12.75 -2.22
CA ALA A 69 -0.06 -13.19 -2.29
C ALA A 69 0.12 -14.40 -3.21
N LYS A 70 -0.88 -15.28 -3.36
CA LYS A 70 -0.83 -16.42 -4.27
C LYS A 70 -1.00 -16.01 -5.74
N ALA A 71 -1.68 -14.89 -6.00
CA ALA A 71 -1.87 -14.36 -7.35
C ALA A 71 -0.57 -13.97 -8.08
N THR A 72 0.56 -13.84 -7.36
CA THR A 72 1.91 -13.70 -7.96
C THR A 72 2.49 -15.03 -8.45
N GLY A 73 1.78 -16.15 -8.29
CA GLY A 73 2.24 -17.52 -8.58
C GLY A 73 3.03 -18.13 -7.41
N ILE A 74 3.95 -17.36 -6.82
CA ILE A 74 4.82 -17.80 -5.71
C ILE A 74 4.68 -16.84 -4.53
N VAL A 75 4.41 -17.40 -3.34
CA VAL A 75 4.43 -16.66 -2.08
C VAL A 75 5.88 -16.53 -1.60
N THR A 76 6.38 -15.30 -1.50
CA THR A 76 7.76 -14.99 -1.14
C THR A 76 7.94 -14.76 0.37
N LYS A 77 9.19 -14.73 0.84
CA LYS A 77 9.51 -14.35 2.23
C LYS A 77 8.96 -12.97 2.59
N ALA A 78 9.01 -12.02 1.66
CA ALA A 78 8.49 -10.68 1.87
C ALA A 78 6.98 -10.69 2.18
N HIS A 79 6.18 -11.54 1.51
CA HIS A 79 4.76 -11.69 1.83
C HIS A 79 4.53 -12.21 3.26
N ILE A 80 5.33 -13.19 3.68
CA ILE A 80 5.23 -13.79 5.01
C ILE A 80 5.66 -12.79 6.08
N GLU A 81 6.73 -12.05 5.85
CA GLU A 81 7.17 -10.98 6.75
C GLU A 81 6.08 -9.94 6.90
N GLN A 82 5.50 -9.42 5.80
CA GLN A 82 4.42 -8.44 5.84
C GLN A 82 3.19 -8.95 6.62
N ALA A 83 2.79 -10.22 6.42
CA ALA A 83 1.72 -10.83 7.19
C ALA A 83 2.05 -10.94 8.69
N ASN A 84 3.29 -11.29 9.04
CA ASN A 84 3.72 -11.34 10.43
C ASN A 84 3.75 -9.94 11.09
N LEU A 85 4.18 -8.91 10.35
CA LEU A 85 4.13 -7.52 10.84
C LEU A 85 2.71 -7.10 11.16
N PHE A 86 1.79 -7.47 10.28
CA PHE A 86 0.38 -7.20 10.46
C PHE A 86 -0.17 -7.89 11.73
N MET A 87 0.14 -9.17 11.93
CA MET A 87 -0.25 -9.91 13.15
C MET A 87 0.33 -9.28 14.44
N GLN A 88 1.56 -8.76 14.38
CA GLN A 88 2.17 -8.05 15.51
C GLN A 88 1.47 -6.72 15.81
N GLN A 89 1.14 -5.94 14.77
CA GLN A 89 0.42 -4.67 14.91
C GLN A 89 -0.99 -4.88 15.47
N LEU A 90 -1.63 -5.98 15.07
CA LEU A 90 -2.90 -6.43 15.63
C LEU A 90 -2.81 -6.90 17.08
N GLY A 91 -1.62 -6.95 17.70
CA GLY A 91 -1.40 -7.37 19.08
C GLY A 91 -2.02 -8.72 19.39
N LEU A 92 -1.96 -9.66 18.44
CA LEU A 92 -2.56 -10.99 18.57
C LEU A 92 -1.82 -11.84 19.59
N SER A 93 -2.58 -12.58 20.41
CA SER A 93 -2.05 -13.62 21.29
C SER A 93 -1.41 -14.76 20.48
N ALA A 94 -0.59 -15.59 21.13
CA ALA A 94 0.04 -16.75 20.47
C ALA A 94 -0.97 -17.76 19.90
N ARG A 95 -2.20 -17.81 20.43
CA ARG A 95 -3.29 -18.59 19.86
C ARG A 95 -3.84 -17.93 18.59
N GLN A 96 -4.19 -16.65 18.68
CA GLN A 96 -4.70 -15.88 17.54
C GLN A 96 -3.69 -15.80 16.39
N GLN A 97 -2.39 -15.75 16.67
CA GLN A 97 -1.35 -15.82 15.63
C GLN A 97 -1.39 -17.15 14.87
N ARG A 98 -1.65 -18.27 15.55
CA ARG A 98 -1.80 -19.58 14.88
C ARG A 98 -3.05 -19.64 14.01
N GLU A 99 -4.15 -19.07 14.49
CA GLU A 99 -5.41 -18.95 13.74
C GLU A 99 -5.22 -18.02 12.52
N ALA A 100 -4.54 -16.89 12.68
CA ALA A 100 -4.19 -15.96 11.61
C ALA A 100 -3.28 -16.61 10.54
N GLN A 101 -2.29 -17.42 10.96
CA GLN A 101 -1.46 -18.20 10.03
C GLN A 101 -2.28 -19.27 9.30
N ALA A 102 -3.24 -19.90 9.96
CA ALA A 102 -4.15 -20.84 9.33
C ALA A 102 -5.03 -20.14 8.28
N ALA A 103 -5.62 -19.00 8.61
CA ALA A 103 -6.39 -18.18 7.67
C ALA A 103 -5.56 -17.81 6.43
N PHE A 104 -4.32 -17.34 6.61
CA PHE A 104 -3.42 -17.06 5.49
C PHE A 104 -3.15 -18.30 4.63
N ARG A 105 -3.02 -19.47 5.24
CA ARG A 105 -2.87 -20.74 4.52
C ARG A 105 -4.13 -21.10 3.73
N ASP A 106 -5.30 -20.93 4.31
CA ASP A 106 -6.59 -21.20 3.66
C ASP A 106 -6.78 -20.29 2.44
N GLY A 107 -6.39 -19.02 2.57
CA GLY A 107 -6.38 -18.04 1.48
C GLY A 107 -5.60 -18.47 0.24
N LYS A 108 -4.54 -19.27 0.42
CA LYS A 108 -3.71 -19.78 -0.68
C LYS A 108 -4.36 -20.95 -1.43
N ALA A 109 -5.49 -21.48 -0.97
CA ALA A 109 -6.18 -22.57 -1.65
C ALA A 109 -6.60 -22.15 -3.06
N VAL A 110 -6.53 -23.06 -4.03
CA VAL A 110 -6.87 -22.79 -5.44
C VAL A 110 -8.32 -22.29 -5.58
N ASN A 111 -9.22 -22.83 -4.75
CA ASN A 111 -10.64 -22.52 -4.77
C ASN A 111 -11.06 -21.62 -3.60
N PHE A 112 -10.16 -20.76 -3.11
CA PHE A 112 -10.50 -19.82 -2.05
C PHE A 112 -11.69 -18.94 -2.48
N PRO A 113 -12.81 -18.91 -1.71
CA PRO A 113 -14.03 -18.23 -2.12
C PRO A 113 -13.97 -16.72 -1.84
N LEU A 114 -13.06 -16.01 -2.53
CA LEU A 114 -12.77 -14.59 -2.29
C LEU A 114 -14.05 -13.73 -2.19
N ARG A 115 -14.94 -13.85 -3.18
CA ARG A 115 -16.17 -13.04 -3.21
C ARG A 115 -17.06 -13.31 -2.01
N ALA A 116 -17.23 -14.56 -1.59
CA ALA A 116 -18.04 -14.88 -0.42
C ALA A 116 -17.43 -14.31 0.86
N GLN A 117 -16.12 -14.49 1.06
CA GLN A 117 -15.42 -14.00 2.24
C GLN A 117 -15.47 -12.47 2.37
N VAL A 118 -15.25 -11.75 1.27
CA VAL A 118 -15.26 -10.28 1.28
C VAL A 118 -16.70 -9.76 1.44
N ASN A 119 -17.72 -10.47 0.94
CA ASN A 119 -19.11 -10.11 1.20
C ASN A 119 -19.47 -10.26 2.68
N GLU A 120 -19.09 -11.37 3.30
CA GLU A 120 -19.29 -11.58 4.75
C GLU A 120 -18.66 -10.45 5.57
N PHE A 121 -17.41 -10.12 5.25
CA PHE A 121 -16.71 -8.98 5.85
C PHE A 121 -17.45 -7.65 5.64
N TYR A 122 -17.88 -7.37 4.41
CA TYR A 122 -18.65 -6.16 4.10
C TYR A 122 -19.95 -6.09 4.90
N TYR A 123 -20.74 -7.16 4.96
CA TYR A 123 -22.00 -7.14 5.70
C TYR A 123 -21.82 -6.87 7.20
N CYS A 124 -20.75 -7.42 7.79
CA CYS A 124 -20.38 -7.15 9.16
C CYS A 124 -19.97 -5.68 9.38
N TYR A 125 -19.17 -5.12 8.47
CA TYR A 125 -18.55 -3.79 8.65
C TYR A 125 -19.14 -2.67 7.80
N ARG A 126 -20.25 -2.86 7.10
CA ARG A 126 -20.84 -1.88 6.16
C ARG A 126 -21.17 -0.51 6.77
N ARG A 127 -21.36 -0.44 8.09
CA ARG A 127 -21.59 0.82 8.83
C ARG A 127 -20.31 1.49 9.33
N ARG A 128 -19.15 0.87 9.07
CA ARG A 128 -17.82 1.30 9.50
C ARG A 128 -16.91 1.50 8.28
N PRO A 129 -17.08 2.61 7.53
CA PRO A 129 -16.32 2.87 6.31
C PRO A 129 -14.81 2.96 6.56
N ASP A 130 -14.41 3.39 7.75
CA ASP A 130 -13.03 3.38 8.26
C ASP A 130 -12.43 1.96 8.28
N VAL A 131 -13.21 0.95 8.71
CA VAL A 131 -12.78 -0.46 8.76
C VAL A 131 -12.71 -1.07 7.37
N LEU A 132 -13.68 -0.77 6.50
CA LEU A 132 -13.65 -1.20 5.09
C LEU A 132 -12.42 -0.62 4.37
N GLN A 133 -12.13 0.65 4.59
CA GLN A 133 -10.96 1.32 4.02
C GLN A 133 -9.66 0.72 4.58
N LEU A 134 -9.57 0.51 5.90
CA LEU A 134 -8.42 -0.13 6.53
C LEU A 134 -8.17 -1.51 5.94
N PHE A 135 -9.22 -2.32 5.79
CA PHE A 135 -9.14 -3.64 5.17
C PHE A 135 -8.52 -3.57 3.77
N LEU A 136 -9.04 -2.68 2.90
CA LEU A 136 -8.51 -2.51 1.54
C LEU A 136 -7.05 -2.06 1.53
N GLU A 137 -6.67 -1.13 2.41
CA GLU A 137 -5.29 -0.65 2.54
C GLU A 137 -4.31 -1.76 2.98
N ILE A 138 -4.76 -2.67 3.86
CA ILE A 138 -3.96 -3.84 4.25
C ILE A 138 -3.74 -4.75 3.05
N GLN A 139 -4.77 -5.03 2.26
CA GLN A 139 -4.65 -5.84 1.04
C GLN A 139 -3.75 -5.17 0.01
N LEU A 140 -3.83 -3.85 -0.13
CA LEU A 140 -2.92 -3.11 -0.99
C LEU A 140 -1.46 -3.23 -0.54
N SER A 141 -1.19 -3.23 0.77
CA SER A 141 0.16 -3.36 1.30
C SER A 141 0.84 -4.67 0.88
N ILE A 142 0.11 -5.80 0.91
CA ILE A 142 0.66 -7.11 0.52
C ILE A 142 0.91 -7.20 -0.99
N ALA A 143 0.02 -6.61 -1.80
CA ALA A 143 0.19 -6.56 -3.25
C ALA A 143 1.44 -5.76 -3.68
N CYS A 144 1.82 -4.75 -2.91
CA CYS A 144 2.99 -3.91 -3.18
C CYS A 144 4.30 -4.46 -2.58
N THR A 145 4.27 -5.58 -1.84
CA THR A 145 5.43 -6.08 -1.08
C THR A 145 6.46 -6.83 -1.94
N SER A 146 6.02 -7.47 -3.03
CA SER A 146 6.86 -8.31 -3.91
C SER A 146 7.50 -7.56 -5.08
N GLY A 147 7.44 -6.22 -5.09
CA GLY A 147 7.95 -5.38 -6.17
C GLY A 147 6.82 -4.80 -7.03
N LYS A 148 6.89 -4.97 -8.35
CA LYS A 148 5.81 -4.49 -9.25
C LYS A 148 4.57 -5.36 -9.08
N MET A 149 3.45 -4.74 -8.73
CA MET A 149 2.15 -5.39 -8.65
C MET A 149 1.78 -6.02 -10.01
N VAL A 150 1.45 -7.31 -10.01
CA VAL A 150 1.04 -8.03 -11.23
C VAL A 150 -0.42 -7.75 -11.57
N ALA A 151 -0.80 -7.94 -12.84
CA ALA A 151 -2.16 -7.68 -13.31
C ALA A 151 -3.22 -8.46 -12.51
N GLY A 152 -2.95 -9.73 -12.17
CA GLY A 152 -3.86 -10.54 -11.35
C GLY A 152 -4.12 -9.96 -9.96
N GLN A 153 -3.12 -9.39 -9.30
CA GLN A 153 -3.31 -8.75 -8.00
C GLN A 153 -4.13 -7.47 -8.11
N ARG A 154 -3.88 -6.67 -9.16
CA ARG A 154 -4.67 -5.47 -9.42
C ARG A 154 -6.14 -5.80 -9.64
N GLU A 155 -6.41 -6.86 -10.40
CA GLU A 155 -7.77 -7.33 -10.66
C GLU A 155 -8.47 -7.80 -9.38
N LEU A 156 -7.78 -8.55 -8.52
CA LEU A 156 -8.32 -8.96 -7.22
C LEU A 156 -8.60 -7.75 -6.31
N LEU A 157 -7.72 -6.74 -6.29
CA LEU A 157 -7.97 -5.50 -5.54
C LEU A 157 -9.18 -4.73 -6.07
N TRP A 158 -9.41 -4.72 -7.39
CA TRP A 158 -10.64 -4.16 -7.97
C TRP A 158 -11.87 -4.90 -7.51
N GLN A 159 -11.86 -6.23 -7.56
CA GLN A 159 -12.98 -7.06 -7.10
C GLN A 159 -13.26 -6.84 -5.60
N ILE A 160 -12.21 -6.74 -4.78
CA ILE A 160 -12.35 -6.44 -3.35
C ILE A 160 -12.99 -5.06 -3.16
N ALA A 161 -12.48 -4.01 -3.82
CA ALA A 161 -13.02 -2.66 -3.70
C ALA A 161 -14.50 -2.58 -4.16
N GLU A 162 -14.87 -3.28 -5.23
CA GLU A 162 -16.24 -3.39 -5.71
C GLU A 162 -17.17 -3.98 -4.64
N ILE A 163 -16.79 -5.11 -4.03
CA ILE A 163 -17.60 -5.77 -2.99
C ILE A 163 -17.72 -4.87 -1.75
N LEU A 164 -16.65 -4.18 -1.38
CA LEU A 164 -16.65 -3.23 -0.26
C LEU A 164 -17.39 -1.92 -0.56
N GLN A 165 -17.90 -1.74 -1.78
CA GLN A 165 -18.51 -0.50 -2.27
C GLN A 165 -17.58 0.72 -2.18
N ILE A 166 -16.27 0.50 -2.33
CA ILE A 166 -15.27 1.57 -2.36
C ILE A 166 -15.14 2.07 -3.80
N PRO A 167 -15.31 3.39 -4.07
CA PRO A 167 -15.22 3.93 -5.41
C PRO A 167 -13.89 3.62 -6.08
N ARG A 168 -13.93 3.39 -7.39
CA ARG A 168 -12.75 3.08 -8.18
C ARG A 168 -11.66 4.15 -8.04
N ALA A 169 -12.05 5.41 -8.09
CA ALA A 169 -11.16 6.55 -7.92
C ALA A 169 -10.38 6.52 -6.59
N THR A 170 -11.01 6.04 -5.50
CA THR A 170 -10.36 5.91 -4.20
C THR A 170 -9.25 4.86 -4.22
N LEU A 171 -9.49 3.69 -4.84
CA LEU A 171 -8.44 2.68 -5.00
C LEU A 171 -7.31 3.19 -5.90
N GLU A 172 -7.62 3.92 -6.99
CA GLU A 172 -6.59 4.53 -7.83
C GLU A 172 -5.74 5.53 -7.06
N GLN A 173 -6.36 6.37 -6.23
CA GLN A 173 -5.66 7.32 -5.39
C GLN A 173 -4.73 6.61 -4.39
N LEU A 174 -5.19 5.54 -3.74
CA LEU A 174 -4.37 4.73 -2.85
C LEU A 174 -3.20 4.09 -3.60
N LEU A 175 -3.44 3.55 -4.80
CA LEU A 175 -2.40 2.98 -5.66
C LEU A 175 -1.35 4.03 -6.06
N ARG A 176 -1.78 5.22 -6.47
CA ARG A 176 -0.87 6.34 -6.80
C ARG A 176 -0.06 6.77 -5.59
N ALA A 177 -0.67 6.87 -4.41
CA ALA A 177 0.03 7.20 -3.18
C ALA A 177 1.10 6.15 -2.84
N TYR A 178 0.79 4.85 -3.00
CA TYR A 178 1.76 3.77 -2.82
C TYR A 178 2.88 3.81 -3.86
N GLN A 179 2.57 4.05 -5.14
CA GLN A 179 3.57 4.14 -6.21
C GLN A 179 4.51 5.34 -6.04
N ALA A 180 3.96 6.50 -5.67
CA ALA A 180 4.74 7.70 -5.34
C ALA A 180 5.68 7.44 -4.16
N ARG A 181 5.20 6.68 -3.16
CA ARG A 181 5.99 6.30 -1.99
C ARG A 181 7.08 5.27 -2.31
N SER A 182 6.84 4.38 -3.26
CA SER A 182 7.82 3.40 -3.76
C SER A 182 8.82 4.00 -4.76
N GLY A 183 8.82 5.32 -4.99
CA GLY A 183 9.73 5.99 -5.93
C GLY A 183 9.52 5.57 -7.40
N SER A 184 8.44 4.84 -7.69
CA SER A 184 8.03 4.55 -9.05
C SER A 184 7.33 5.78 -9.57
N GLN A 185 8.12 6.74 -10.09
CA GLN A 185 7.57 7.61 -11.13
C GLN A 185 6.89 6.71 -12.18
N PRO A 186 5.81 7.19 -12.82
CA PRO A 186 5.37 6.58 -14.06
C PRO A 186 6.60 6.47 -14.95
N THR A 187 7.03 5.25 -15.19
CA THR A 187 7.89 4.93 -16.32
C THR A 187 6.97 4.95 -17.54
N GLU A 188 6.42 6.14 -17.82
CA GLU A 188 6.18 6.49 -19.20
C GLU A 188 7.56 6.77 -19.78
N HIS A 189 7.79 6.23 -20.96
CA HIS A 189 9.03 6.27 -21.71
C HIS A 189 9.36 7.70 -22.16
N THR A 190 9.55 8.63 -21.23
CA THR A 190 10.00 9.97 -21.52
C THR A 190 11.52 9.95 -21.50
N SER A 191 12.14 9.94 -22.69
CA SER A 191 13.59 10.04 -22.80
C SER A 191 14.09 11.28 -22.04
N THR A 192 15.34 11.26 -21.57
CA THR A 192 15.96 12.43 -20.94
C THR A 192 15.77 13.69 -21.78
N GLU A 193 15.79 13.54 -23.11
CA GLU A 193 15.54 14.59 -24.10
C GLU A 193 14.11 15.15 -24.03
N GLN A 194 13.09 14.30 -23.88
CA GLN A 194 11.71 14.75 -23.75
C GLN A 194 11.44 15.43 -22.40
N ARG A 195 12.11 14.99 -21.32
CA ARG A 195 12.07 15.69 -20.02
C ARG A 195 12.75 17.06 -20.10
N LEU A 196 13.88 17.13 -20.82
CA LEU A 196 14.55 18.39 -21.10
C LEU A 196 13.61 19.31 -21.89
N ALA A 197 13.05 18.83 -23.00
CA ALA A 197 12.15 19.60 -23.85
C ALA A 197 10.93 20.15 -23.09
N ALA A 198 10.32 19.34 -22.21
CA ALA A 198 9.23 19.78 -21.34
C ALA A 198 9.67 20.88 -20.36
N ALA A 199 10.88 20.78 -19.79
CA ALA A 199 11.43 21.82 -18.91
C ALA A 199 11.69 23.14 -19.65
N TYR A 200 12.15 23.10 -20.90
CA TYR A 200 12.29 24.28 -21.76
C TYR A 200 10.93 24.90 -22.10
N GLN A 201 9.90 24.10 -22.39
CA GLN A 201 8.54 24.60 -22.61
C GLN A 201 7.95 25.30 -21.39
N VAL A 202 8.17 24.79 -20.17
CA VAL A 202 7.74 25.46 -18.93
C VAL A 202 8.41 26.84 -18.78
N LEU A 203 9.65 26.96 -19.24
CA LEU A 203 10.38 28.24 -19.29
C LEU A 203 9.98 29.12 -20.48
N GLY A 204 9.05 28.67 -21.33
CA GLY A 204 8.59 29.39 -22.52
C GLY A 204 9.67 29.53 -23.59
N CYS A 205 10.68 28.66 -23.60
CA CYS A 205 11.79 28.70 -24.55
C CYS A 205 11.96 27.39 -25.31
N ASP A 206 12.63 27.46 -26.47
CA ASP A 206 13.00 26.30 -27.28
C ASP A 206 14.27 25.62 -26.72
N ILE A 207 14.49 24.34 -27.01
CA ILE A 207 15.69 23.60 -26.55
C ILE A 207 16.99 24.13 -27.18
N THR A 208 16.88 24.89 -28.27
CA THR A 208 18.00 25.50 -28.99
C THR A 208 18.46 26.85 -28.43
N VAL A 209 17.83 27.37 -27.36
CA VAL A 209 18.19 28.68 -26.81
C VAL A 209 19.54 28.67 -26.08
N THR A 210 20.25 29.81 -26.14
CA THR A 210 21.52 29.98 -25.43
C THR A 210 21.34 30.08 -23.91
N ASP A 211 22.35 29.69 -23.13
CA ASP A 211 22.35 29.78 -21.65
C ASP A 211 21.96 31.16 -21.10
N LEU A 212 22.33 32.23 -21.81
CA LEU A 212 21.99 33.60 -21.44
C LEU A 212 20.47 33.86 -21.57
N GLN A 213 19.84 33.32 -22.61
CA GLN A 213 18.40 33.43 -22.85
C GLN A 213 17.62 32.54 -21.87
N LEU A 214 18.12 31.34 -21.57
CA LEU A 214 17.54 30.44 -20.59
C LEU A 214 17.51 31.06 -19.18
N LYS A 215 18.63 31.64 -18.74
CA LYS A 215 18.72 32.32 -17.42
C LYS A 215 17.81 33.54 -17.34
N ARG A 216 17.59 34.27 -18.44
CA ARG A 216 16.66 35.40 -18.50
C ARG A 216 15.20 34.93 -18.39
N ALA A 217 14.82 33.87 -19.10
CA ALA A 217 13.48 33.28 -19.03
C ALA A 217 13.15 32.78 -17.62
N TYR A 218 14.09 32.07 -16.99
CA TYR A 218 13.98 31.62 -15.61
C TYR A 218 13.78 32.76 -14.61
N ARG A 219 14.61 33.83 -14.68
CA ARG A 219 14.47 34.99 -13.78
C ARG A 219 13.15 35.74 -13.97
N LYS A 220 12.62 35.77 -15.20
CA LYS A 220 11.34 36.41 -15.51
C LYS A 220 10.15 35.67 -14.88
N LEU A 221 10.16 34.34 -14.90
CA LEU A 221 9.15 33.50 -14.25
C LEU A 221 9.23 33.56 -12.72
N MET A 222 10.43 33.68 -12.15
CA MET A 222 10.62 33.85 -10.70
C MET A 222 10.23 35.23 -10.17
N ALA A 223 10.05 36.21 -11.05
CA ALA A 223 9.67 37.58 -10.70
C ALA A 223 8.17 37.89 -10.94
N GLN A 224 7.39 36.87 -11.33
CA GLN A 224 5.93 36.87 -11.36
C GLN A 224 5.39 36.22 -10.09
#